data_AF-A0A087TVW1-F1
#
_entry.id   AF-A0A087TVW1-F1
#
_cell.length_a   1.000
_cell.length_b   1.000
_cell.length_c   1.000
_cell.angle_alpha   90.00
_cell.angle_beta   90.00
_cell.angle_gamma   90.00
#
_symmetry.space_group_name_H-M   'P 1'
#
loop_
_entity.id
_entity.type
_entity.pdbx_description
1 polymer ?
#
loop_
_entity_poly.entity_id
_entity_poly.type
_entity_poly.pdbx_seq_one_letter_code
_entity_poly.pdbx_strand_id
1 'polypeptide(L)'
;MFSKRGCLDSAIALQNLGALRPEIVIPPLLERLYSSLETLIEPHRLTAAMHCLVPVSRSLVQSNKYFPEGPSHVIPLLMGALPGIDPNDIKKCMVTFQFISTLISLVLLVDCSSAVNATTELPEQVQEVCLATAAFEDFVLQFMDRCFVLIENSCLDNPSRLDRDSERTNPEENFLEVGLYSTFGIIITQSSPAIYEVALSKLQTFVTSHILEINVSGKYAANMCRVASRVNPELGLQAFVPHFSKLVLALTESEDLVNEEKLDDELLFSLLILSEVIRCDGHYLLKYQSNIERLLERTLHLKCKDGYRLACCILNWTLKTYVQCYPLETCSISNPWSRYGSEELHRYLDDWGIPGDINNLDMKCHIPSNEELAAARSLLEKFLIPELVKLQEWASKKIVLSRDIVHRSLNIVLNSLLGASLSLPMWPGEQLL
;
A
#
# COMPACT_ATOMS: atom_id res chain seq x y z
N MET A 1 -30.85 -1.95 -9.55
CA MET A 1 -29.67 -2.79 -9.23
C MET A 1 -29.23 -3.65 -10.42
N PHE A 2 -29.99 -4.69 -10.81
CA PHE A 2 -29.58 -5.63 -11.88
C PHE A 2 -29.92 -5.15 -13.30
N SER A 3 -29.59 -3.90 -13.63
CA SER A 3 -29.81 -3.35 -14.98
C SER A 3 -28.66 -3.73 -15.92
N LYS A 4 -29.00 -4.07 -17.17
CA LYS A 4 -28.00 -4.31 -18.24
C LYS A 4 -27.20 -3.05 -18.60
N ARG A 5 -27.68 -1.85 -18.23
CA ARG A 5 -26.99 -0.56 -18.45
C ARG A 5 -25.99 -0.23 -17.34
N GLY A 6 -25.87 -1.07 -16.31
CA GLY A 6 -25.04 -0.82 -15.14
C GLY A 6 -25.87 -0.50 -13.89
N CYS A 7 -25.21 -0.44 -12.73
CA CYS A 7 -25.86 -0.28 -11.43
C CYS A 7 -25.61 1.09 -10.77
N LEU A 8 -24.87 2.00 -11.41
CA LEU A 8 -24.42 3.26 -10.83
C LEU A 8 -25.58 4.15 -10.35
N ASP A 9 -26.57 4.43 -11.21
CA ASP A 9 -27.73 5.25 -10.84
C ASP A 9 -28.54 4.64 -9.70
N SER A 10 -28.63 3.30 -9.68
CA SER A 10 -29.28 2.59 -8.58
C SER A 10 -28.48 2.76 -7.28
N ALA A 11 -27.15 2.67 -7.32
CA ALA A 11 -26.29 2.81 -6.16
C ALA A 11 -26.40 4.22 -5.54
N ILE A 12 -26.46 5.27 -6.36
CA ILE A 12 -26.67 6.66 -5.91
C ILE A 12 -28.06 6.83 -5.27
N ALA A 13 -29.11 6.29 -5.90
CA ALA A 13 -30.45 6.34 -5.32
C ALA A 13 -30.51 5.62 -3.96
N LEU A 14 -29.88 4.43 -3.87
CA LEU A 14 -29.80 3.65 -2.63
C LEU A 14 -29.01 4.37 -1.55
N GLN A 15 -27.95 5.11 -1.89
CA GLN A 15 -27.20 5.93 -0.94
C GLN A 15 -28.12 6.95 -0.24
N ASN A 16 -28.88 7.72 -1.02
CA ASN A 16 -29.77 8.75 -0.50
C ASN A 16 -30.91 8.15 0.31
N LEU A 17 -31.50 7.05 -0.16
CA LEU A 17 -32.58 6.37 0.55
C LEU A 17 -32.08 5.70 1.84
N GLY A 18 -30.89 5.08 1.80
CA GLY A 18 -30.26 4.42 2.94
C GLY A 18 -29.85 5.40 4.03
N ALA A 19 -29.45 6.62 3.66
CA ALA A 19 -29.21 7.70 4.61
C ALA A 19 -30.50 8.17 5.33
N LEU A 20 -31.67 8.04 4.69
CA LEU A 20 -32.95 8.45 5.27
C LEU A 20 -33.61 7.34 6.10
N ARG A 21 -33.64 6.11 5.58
CA ARG A 21 -34.35 4.96 6.16
C ARG A 21 -33.56 3.66 5.95
N PRO A 22 -32.44 3.47 6.67
CA PRO A 22 -31.57 2.31 6.50
C PRO A 22 -32.31 0.99 6.73
N GLU A 23 -33.28 0.96 7.65
CA GLU A 23 -34.03 -0.24 8.04
C GLU A 23 -34.95 -0.80 6.95
N ILE A 24 -35.26 0.00 5.92
CA ILE A 24 -36.05 -0.43 4.76
C ILE A 24 -35.14 -0.78 3.58
N VAL A 25 -34.01 -0.07 3.45
CA VAL A 25 -33.16 -0.12 2.26
C VAL A 25 -32.10 -1.20 2.36
N ILE A 26 -31.46 -1.34 3.53
CA ILE A 26 -30.31 -2.22 3.73
C ILE A 26 -30.71 -3.70 3.75
N PRO A 27 -31.75 -4.17 4.46
CA PRO A 27 -32.07 -5.61 4.52
C PRO A 27 -32.30 -6.25 3.14
N PRO A 28 -33.09 -5.66 2.22
CA PRO A 28 -33.27 -6.21 0.87
C PRO A 28 -32.00 -6.17 0.00
N LEU A 29 -30.99 -5.36 0.35
CA LEU A 29 -29.69 -5.39 -0.32
C LEU A 29 -28.83 -6.52 0.24
N LEU A 30 -28.82 -6.69 1.55
CA LEU A 30 -28.12 -7.79 2.23
C LEU A 30 -28.63 -9.14 1.77
N GLU A 31 -29.94 -9.38 1.74
CA GLU A 31 -30.53 -10.62 1.24
C GLU A 31 -30.06 -10.95 -0.19
N ARG A 32 -30.04 -9.95 -1.06
CA ARG A 32 -29.58 -10.11 -2.45
C ARG A 32 -28.08 -10.35 -2.53
N LEU A 33 -27.28 -9.73 -1.67
CA LEU A 33 -25.84 -9.95 -1.63
C LEU A 33 -25.53 -11.35 -1.10
N TYR A 34 -26.11 -11.79 0.01
CA TYR A 34 -25.95 -13.15 0.54
C TYR A 34 -26.34 -14.21 -0.49
N SER A 35 -27.50 -14.05 -1.15
CA SER A 35 -27.92 -14.91 -2.26
C SER A 35 -26.91 -14.91 -3.43
N SER A 36 -26.24 -13.79 -3.69
CA SER A 36 -25.23 -13.69 -4.76
C SER A 36 -23.87 -14.25 -4.34
N LEU A 37 -23.57 -14.28 -3.04
CA LEU A 37 -22.34 -14.87 -2.49
C LEU A 37 -22.41 -16.41 -2.51
N GLU A 38 -23.59 -16.98 -2.33
CA GLU A 38 -23.80 -18.43 -2.40
C GLU A 38 -23.81 -18.98 -3.84
N THR A 39 -24.13 -18.14 -4.83
CA THR A 39 -24.35 -18.57 -6.21
C THR A 39 -23.12 -18.34 -7.09
N LEU A 40 -22.51 -19.42 -7.59
CA LEU A 40 -21.37 -19.37 -8.51
C LEU A 40 -21.77 -19.08 -9.98
N ILE A 41 -23.07 -19.08 -10.28
CA ILE A 41 -23.60 -19.11 -11.66
C ILE A 41 -23.80 -17.69 -12.22
N GLU A 42 -23.96 -16.67 -11.36
CA GLU A 42 -24.35 -15.31 -11.77
C GLU A 42 -23.39 -14.21 -11.26
N PRO A 43 -22.14 -14.16 -11.75
CA PRO A 43 -21.10 -13.24 -11.23
C PRO A 43 -21.46 -11.75 -11.39
N HIS A 44 -22.26 -11.41 -12.39
CA HIS A 44 -22.77 -10.06 -12.61
C HIS A 44 -23.73 -9.59 -11.51
N ARG A 45 -24.42 -10.51 -10.82
CA ARG A 45 -25.29 -10.16 -9.68
C ARG A 45 -24.46 -9.84 -8.45
N LEU A 46 -23.41 -10.63 -8.20
CA LEU A 46 -22.49 -10.39 -7.08
C LEU A 46 -21.83 -9.01 -7.19
N THR A 47 -21.25 -8.71 -8.36
CA THR A 47 -20.60 -7.41 -8.61
C THR A 47 -21.59 -6.24 -8.50
N ALA A 48 -22.80 -6.37 -9.05
CA ALA A 48 -23.83 -5.33 -8.92
C ALA A 48 -24.32 -5.14 -7.48
N ALA A 49 -24.45 -6.22 -6.70
CA ALA A 49 -24.87 -6.17 -5.30
C ALA A 49 -23.80 -5.50 -4.43
N MET A 50 -22.52 -5.90 -4.56
CA MET A 50 -21.40 -5.25 -3.87
C MET A 50 -21.33 -3.75 -4.18
N HIS A 51 -21.42 -3.37 -5.46
CA HIS A 51 -21.38 -1.96 -5.88
C HIS A 51 -22.57 -1.15 -5.35
N CYS A 52 -23.74 -1.77 -5.15
CA CYS A 52 -24.90 -1.09 -4.55
C CYS A 52 -24.83 -1.02 -3.02
N LEU A 53 -24.05 -1.89 -2.37
CA LEU A 53 -23.86 -1.88 -0.92
C LEU A 53 -22.77 -0.88 -0.49
N VAL A 54 -21.76 -0.64 -1.34
CA VAL A 54 -20.67 0.32 -1.09
C VAL A 54 -21.18 1.70 -0.61
N PRO A 55 -22.15 2.37 -1.26
CA PRO A 55 -22.59 3.70 -0.83
C PRO A 55 -23.37 3.73 0.48
N VAL A 56 -23.98 2.60 0.88
CA VAL A 56 -24.76 2.47 2.11
C VAL A 56 -23.96 1.85 3.26
N SER A 57 -22.68 1.57 3.05
CA SER A 57 -21.78 0.93 4.02
C SER A 57 -21.73 1.67 5.35
N ARG A 58 -21.68 3.01 5.35
CA ARG A 58 -21.67 3.80 6.60
C ARG A 58 -22.93 3.55 7.43
N SER A 59 -24.10 3.56 6.81
CA SER A 59 -25.37 3.29 7.49
C SER A 59 -25.52 1.83 7.94
N LEU A 60 -24.79 0.91 7.29
CA LEU A 60 -24.71 -0.50 7.67
C LEU A 60 -23.83 -0.69 8.91
N VAL A 61 -22.64 -0.09 8.95
CA VAL A 61 -21.67 -0.33 10.04
C VAL A 61 -21.95 0.49 11.30
N GLN A 62 -22.65 1.62 11.17
CA GLN A 62 -22.92 2.50 12.31
C GLN A 62 -24.02 1.90 13.18
N SER A 63 -23.71 1.67 14.46
CA SER A 63 -24.68 1.33 15.50
C SER A 63 -25.71 2.44 15.64
N ASN A 64 -26.88 2.26 15.01
CA ASN A 64 -27.93 3.28 14.97
C ASN A 64 -29.27 2.70 15.44
N LYS A 65 -30.17 3.58 15.89
CA LYS A 65 -31.49 3.19 16.41
C LYS A 65 -32.38 2.51 15.37
N TYR A 66 -32.18 2.82 14.08
CA TYR A 66 -33.07 2.39 13.01
C TYR A 66 -32.73 0.96 12.54
N PHE A 67 -31.44 0.63 12.46
CA PHE A 67 -30.94 -0.67 12.00
C PHE A 67 -29.80 -1.17 12.93
N PRO A 68 -30.14 -1.59 14.17
CA PRO A 68 -29.15 -1.97 15.17
C PRO A 68 -28.40 -3.28 14.84
N GLU A 69 -28.97 -4.12 13.98
CA GLU A 69 -28.36 -5.37 13.53
C GLU A 69 -27.29 -5.18 12.43
N GLY A 70 -27.13 -3.97 11.88
CA GLY A 70 -26.18 -3.70 10.80
C GLY A 70 -24.73 -4.14 11.06
N PRO A 71 -24.12 -3.81 12.21
CA PRO A 71 -22.75 -4.22 12.53
C PRO A 71 -22.51 -5.74 12.52
N SER A 72 -23.52 -6.56 12.84
CA SER A 72 -23.37 -8.02 12.87
C SER A 72 -23.11 -8.61 11.48
N HIS A 73 -23.50 -7.90 10.42
CA HIS A 73 -23.28 -8.32 9.04
C HIS A 73 -21.87 -8.04 8.52
N VAL A 74 -21.10 -7.17 9.18
CA VAL A 74 -19.79 -6.71 8.67
C VAL A 74 -18.84 -7.87 8.45
N ILE A 75 -18.59 -8.67 9.48
CA ILE A 75 -17.62 -9.77 9.42
C ILE A 75 -18.07 -10.88 8.45
N PRO A 76 -19.34 -11.36 8.48
CA PRO A 76 -19.83 -12.29 7.47
C PRO A 76 -19.68 -11.78 6.03
N LEU A 77 -19.90 -10.49 5.79
CA LEU A 77 -19.73 -9.89 4.46
C LEU A 77 -18.27 -9.82 4.04
N LEU A 78 -17.37 -9.45 4.94
CA LEU A 78 -15.93 -9.44 4.70
C LEU A 78 -15.42 -10.84 4.35
N MET A 79 -15.75 -11.84 5.17
CA MET A 79 -15.37 -13.23 4.94
C MET A 79 -15.99 -13.78 3.64
N GLY A 80 -17.27 -13.51 3.41
CA GLY A 80 -17.98 -13.93 2.20
C GLY A 80 -17.41 -13.31 0.93
N ALA A 81 -16.85 -12.09 1.00
CA ALA A 81 -16.29 -11.41 -0.16
C ALA A 81 -14.92 -11.96 -0.60
N LEU A 82 -14.16 -12.64 0.27
CA LEU A 82 -12.80 -13.11 -0.02
C LEU A 82 -12.65 -13.96 -1.31
N PRO A 83 -13.57 -14.89 -1.64
CA PRO A 83 -13.52 -15.64 -2.91
C PRO A 83 -13.69 -14.76 -4.16
N GLY A 84 -14.11 -13.51 -4.01
CA GLY A 84 -14.17 -12.52 -5.09
C GLY A 84 -12.79 -12.06 -5.57
N ILE A 85 -11.74 -12.22 -4.75
CA ILE A 85 -10.33 -11.98 -5.11
C ILE A 85 -9.85 -13.17 -5.95
N ASP A 86 -9.99 -13.04 -7.26
CA ASP A 86 -9.78 -14.12 -8.22
C ASP A 86 -8.88 -13.66 -9.37
N PRO A 87 -7.71 -14.30 -9.60
CA PRO A 87 -6.83 -13.96 -10.71
C PRO A 87 -7.48 -14.13 -12.09
N ASN A 88 -8.54 -14.94 -12.20
CA ASN A 88 -9.20 -15.21 -13.48
C ASN A 88 -10.27 -14.18 -13.85
N ASP A 89 -10.70 -13.34 -12.91
CA ASP A 89 -11.75 -12.34 -13.14
C ASP A 89 -11.35 -11.01 -12.49
N ILE A 90 -10.54 -10.24 -13.22
CA ILE A 90 -10.04 -8.93 -12.79
C ILE A 90 -11.19 -7.98 -12.44
N LYS A 91 -12.32 -8.02 -13.16
CA LYS A 91 -13.46 -7.13 -12.88
C LYS A 91 -14.10 -7.46 -11.54
N LYS A 92 -14.35 -8.75 -11.28
CA LYS A 92 -14.85 -9.22 -9.97
C LYS A 92 -13.86 -8.88 -8.86
N CYS A 93 -12.57 -9.10 -9.10
CA CYS A 93 -11.50 -8.80 -8.15
C CYS A 93 -11.49 -7.30 -7.78
N MET A 94 -11.58 -6.39 -8.76
CA MET A 94 -11.63 -4.94 -8.53
C MET A 94 -12.85 -4.49 -7.72
N VAL A 95 -14.04 -5.02 -8.03
CA VAL A 95 -15.26 -4.70 -7.26
C VAL A 95 -15.15 -5.23 -5.83
N THR A 96 -14.53 -6.40 -5.65
CA THR A 96 -14.28 -7.00 -4.34
C THR A 96 -13.30 -6.16 -3.52
N PHE A 97 -12.19 -5.72 -4.10
CA PHE A 97 -11.23 -4.80 -3.48
C PHE A 97 -11.89 -3.49 -3.05
N GLN A 98 -12.70 -2.88 -3.93
CA GLN A 98 -13.43 -1.66 -3.60
C GLN A 98 -14.42 -1.88 -2.44
N PHE A 99 -15.14 -3.00 -2.46
CA PHE A 99 -16.11 -3.35 -1.42
C PHE A 99 -15.44 -3.53 -0.05
N ILE A 100 -14.39 -4.36 0.01
CA ILE A 100 -13.60 -4.61 1.22
C ILE A 100 -12.98 -3.30 1.72
N SER A 101 -12.31 -2.55 0.84
CA SER A 101 -11.71 -1.26 1.18
C SER A 101 -12.71 -0.29 1.80
N THR A 102 -13.90 -0.18 1.22
CA THR A 102 -14.92 0.76 1.70
C THR A 102 -15.44 0.35 3.07
N LEU A 103 -15.77 -0.93 3.28
CA LEU A 103 -16.23 -1.40 4.59
C LEU A 103 -15.18 -1.21 5.67
N ILE A 104 -13.93 -1.59 5.38
CA ILE A 104 -12.84 -1.53 6.35
C ILE A 104 -12.43 -0.09 6.65
N SER A 105 -12.56 0.84 5.70
CA SER A 105 -12.32 2.26 5.96
C SER A 105 -13.22 2.86 7.06
N LEU A 106 -14.29 2.14 7.44
CA LEU A 106 -15.26 2.54 8.44
C LEU A 106 -15.18 1.71 9.74
N VAL A 107 -14.29 0.71 9.82
CA VAL A 107 -14.27 -0.30 10.88
C VAL A 107 -12.85 -0.46 11.41
N LEU A 108 -12.67 -0.41 12.72
CA LEU A 108 -11.40 -0.74 13.37
C LEU A 108 -11.31 -2.26 13.57
N LEU A 109 -10.25 -2.88 13.05
CA LEU A 109 -9.98 -4.30 13.14
C LEU A 109 -9.26 -4.58 14.46
N VAL A 110 -10.07 -4.75 15.51
CA VAL A 110 -9.63 -5.09 16.87
C VAL A 110 -10.44 -6.27 17.36
N ASP A 111 -9.77 -7.29 17.89
CA ASP A 111 -10.45 -8.38 18.58
C ASP A 111 -11.00 -7.88 19.91
N CYS A 112 -12.32 -7.71 19.96
CA CYS A 112 -13.09 -7.28 21.12
C CYS A 112 -13.81 -8.46 21.82
N SER A 113 -13.55 -9.71 21.42
CA SER A 113 -14.27 -10.88 21.92
C SER A 113 -14.15 -11.09 23.43
N SER A 114 -13.00 -10.73 24.00
CA SER A 114 -12.76 -10.80 25.44
C SER A 114 -13.61 -9.83 26.27
N ALA A 115 -14.18 -8.79 25.65
CA ALA A 115 -14.99 -7.77 26.34
C ALA A 115 -16.26 -8.36 26.99
N VAL A 116 -16.80 -9.43 26.41
CA VAL A 116 -18.01 -10.11 26.90
C VAL A 116 -17.80 -10.71 28.30
N ASN A 117 -16.58 -11.14 28.61
CA ASN A 117 -16.25 -11.68 29.92
C ASN A 117 -15.91 -10.58 30.93
N ALA A 118 -15.44 -9.42 30.46
CA ALA A 118 -14.97 -8.33 31.31
C ALA A 118 -16.09 -7.39 31.78
N THR A 119 -17.17 -7.23 30.99
CA THR A 119 -18.24 -6.26 31.27
C THR A 119 -19.56 -6.98 31.58
N THR A 120 -20.12 -6.76 32.78
CA THR A 120 -21.24 -7.57 33.31
C THR A 120 -22.62 -7.24 32.70
N GLU A 121 -22.76 -6.22 31.85
CA GLU A 121 -24.07 -5.76 31.33
C GLU A 121 -24.04 -5.24 29.87
N LEU A 122 -23.48 -6.01 28.92
CA LEU A 122 -23.54 -5.65 27.49
C LEU A 122 -24.87 -6.10 26.84
N PRO A 123 -25.47 -5.31 25.92
CA PRO A 123 -26.61 -5.77 25.12
C PRO A 123 -26.25 -7.00 24.28
N GLU A 124 -27.18 -7.95 24.10
CA GLU A 124 -26.97 -9.21 23.36
C GLU A 124 -26.37 -8.97 21.96
N GLN A 125 -26.90 -8.00 21.22
CA GLN A 125 -26.40 -7.62 19.89
C GLN A 125 -24.93 -7.16 19.91
N VAL A 126 -24.53 -6.41 20.93
CA VAL A 126 -23.14 -5.96 21.10
C VAL A 126 -22.23 -7.14 21.48
N GLN A 127 -22.73 -8.05 22.32
CA GLN A 127 -22.00 -9.28 22.66
C GLN A 127 -21.73 -10.13 21.43
N GLU A 128 -22.73 -10.34 20.57
CA GLU A 128 -22.57 -11.10 19.32
C GLU A 128 -21.52 -10.48 18.40
N VAL A 129 -21.55 -9.17 18.21
CA VAL A 129 -20.56 -8.46 17.37
C VAL A 129 -19.17 -8.56 17.99
N CYS A 130 -19.03 -8.33 19.30
CA CYS A 130 -17.77 -8.50 20.02
C CYS A 130 -17.21 -9.92 19.82
N LEU A 131 -18.01 -10.96 20.00
CA LEU A 131 -17.55 -12.34 19.79
C LEU A 131 -17.13 -12.58 18.33
N ALA A 132 -17.86 -12.02 17.36
CA ALA A 132 -17.51 -12.14 15.95
C ALA A 132 -16.16 -11.49 15.61
N THR A 133 -15.76 -10.41 16.29
CA THR A 133 -14.49 -9.70 16.02
C THR A 133 -13.23 -10.57 16.19
N ALA A 134 -13.33 -11.71 16.89
CA ALA A 134 -12.25 -12.71 16.94
C ALA A 134 -11.80 -13.19 15.55
N ALA A 135 -12.69 -13.11 14.55
CA ALA A 135 -12.41 -13.52 13.19
C ALA A 135 -11.64 -12.46 12.36
N PHE A 136 -11.32 -11.27 12.91
CA PHE A 136 -10.61 -10.25 12.14
C PHE A 136 -9.19 -10.66 11.75
N GLU A 137 -8.45 -11.33 12.64
CA GLU A 137 -7.12 -11.83 12.31
C GLU A 137 -7.20 -12.85 11.16
N ASP A 138 -8.10 -13.83 11.29
CA ASP A 138 -8.37 -14.83 10.25
C ASP A 138 -8.75 -14.20 8.91
N PHE A 139 -9.56 -13.13 8.94
CA PHE A 139 -9.93 -12.40 7.74
C PHE A 139 -8.71 -11.77 7.05
N VAL A 140 -7.86 -11.07 7.81
CA VAL A 140 -6.64 -10.44 7.27
C VAL A 140 -5.70 -11.48 6.69
N LEU A 141 -5.49 -12.58 7.41
CA LEU A 141 -4.63 -13.68 6.97
C LEU A 141 -5.13 -14.33 5.68
N GLN A 142 -6.43 -14.64 5.60
CA GLN A 142 -7.04 -15.21 4.41
C GLN A 142 -7.06 -14.23 3.22
N PHE A 143 -7.27 -12.93 3.47
CA PHE A 143 -7.13 -11.89 2.46
C PHE A 143 -5.72 -11.89 1.87
N MET A 144 -4.69 -11.95 2.72
CA MET A 144 -3.31 -12.00 2.27
C MET A 144 -3.01 -13.26 1.46
N ASP A 145 -3.50 -14.43 1.88
CA ASP A 145 -3.34 -15.67 1.12
C ASP A 145 -3.94 -15.56 -0.29
N ARG A 146 -5.12 -14.95 -0.42
CA ARG A 146 -5.72 -14.68 -1.74
C ARG A 146 -4.89 -13.70 -2.56
N CYS A 147 -4.32 -12.67 -1.93
CA CYS A 147 -3.42 -11.74 -2.61
C CYS A 147 -2.12 -12.41 -3.06
N PHE A 148 -1.55 -13.32 -2.28
CA PHE A 148 -0.34 -14.05 -2.66
C PHE A 148 -0.60 -14.97 -3.85
N VAL A 149 -1.71 -15.71 -3.84
CA VAL A 149 -2.15 -16.49 -5.00
C VAL A 149 -2.34 -15.59 -6.23
N LEU A 150 -2.94 -14.42 -6.06
CA LEU A 150 -3.10 -13.45 -7.15
C LEU A 150 -1.75 -12.98 -7.71
N ILE A 151 -0.77 -12.70 -6.84
CA ILE A 151 0.59 -12.27 -7.22
C ILE A 151 1.30 -13.38 -7.99
N GLU A 152 1.30 -14.61 -7.48
CA GLU A 152 1.95 -15.77 -8.10
C GLU A 152 1.38 -16.08 -9.50
N ASN A 153 0.08 -15.87 -9.70
CA ASN A 153 -0.58 -16.07 -10.98
C ASN A 153 -0.48 -14.86 -11.94
N SER A 154 0.13 -13.74 -11.51
CA SER A 154 0.26 -12.52 -12.31
C SER A 154 1.60 -12.41 -13.05
N CYS A 155 2.33 -13.51 -13.24
CA CYS A 155 3.63 -13.52 -13.91
C CYS A 155 3.54 -13.25 -15.43
N LEU A 156 4.61 -12.68 -16.00
CA LEU A 156 4.76 -12.45 -17.44
C LEU A 156 5.05 -13.75 -18.20
N ASP A 157 4.11 -14.69 -18.26
CA ASP A 157 4.30 -15.99 -18.93
C ASP A 157 4.11 -15.96 -20.46
N ASN A 158 4.01 -14.78 -21.09
CA ASN A 158 3.83 -14.67 -22.54
C ASN A 158 5.15 -14.37 -23.28
N PRO A 159 5.80 -15.37 -23.92
CA PRO A 159 7.04 -15.16 -24.68
C PRO A 159 6.90 -14.20 -25.87
N SER A 160 5.69 -13.90 -26.32
CA SER A 160 5.42 -12.89 -27.37
C SER A 160 5.54 -11.42 -26.89
N ARG A 161 5.68 -11.19 -25.57
CA ARG A 161 5.89 -9.86 -24.97
C ARG A 161 7.37 -9.50 -24.75
N LEU A 162 8.27 -10.48 -24.81
CA LEU A 162 9.73 -10.28 -24.64
C LEU A 162 10.35 -9.42 -25.76
N ASP A 163 9.72 -9.37 -26.94
CA ASP A 163 10.22 -8.67 -28.14
C ASP A 163 9.75 -7.21 -28.29
N ARG A 164 8.89 -6.71 -27.39
CA ARG A 164 8.51 -5.30 -27.40
C ARG A 164 9.14 -4.63 -26.20
N ASP A 165 9.89 -3.55 -26.45
CA ASP A 165 10.12 -2.42 -25.54
C ASP A 165 8.77 -1.87 -25.02
N SER A 166 8.06 -2.68 -24.24
CA SER A 166 6.69 -2.46 -23.83
C SER A 166 6.69 -1.83 -22.45
N GLU A 167 7.22 -0.61 -22.39
CA GLU A 167 6.95 0.35 -21.30
C GLU A 167 5.43 0.71 -21.20
N ARG A 168 4.57 0.12 -22.06
CA ARG A 168 3.11 0.17 -21.93
C ARG A 168 2.63 -0.94 -21.01
N THR A 169 2.61 -0.64 -19.72
CA THR A 169 1.87 -1.40 -18.70
C THR A 169 0.42 -1.60 -19.14
N ASN A 170 -0.09 -2.84 -19.05
CA ASN A 170 -1.50 -3.12 -19.32
C ASN A 170 -2.36 -2.33 -18.32
N PRO A 171 -3.35 -1.54 -18.76
CA PRO A 171 -4.23 -0.81 -17.85
C PRO A 171 -4.87 -1.72 -16.79
N GLU A 172 -5.23 -2.95 -17.17
CA GLU A 172 -5.84 -3.92 -16.25
C GLU A 172 -4.88 -4.36 -15.14
N GLU A 173 -3.60 -4.59 -15.47
CA GLU A 173 -2.55 -4.92 -14.50
C GLU A 173 -2.32 -3.73 -13.55
N ASN A 174 -2.30 -2.50 -14.05
CA ASN A 174 -2.19 -1.30 -13.20
C ASN A 174 -3.39 -1.12 -12.27
N PHE A 175 -4.61 -1.39 -12.75
CA PHE A 175 -5.80 -1.32 -11.89
C PHE A 175 -5.73 -2.36 -10.78
N LEU A 176 -5.31 -3.59 -11.11
CA LEU A 176 -5.14 -4.66 -10.15
C LEU A 176 -4.06 -4.32 -9.11
N GLU A 177 -2.92 -3.79 -9.54
CA GLU A 177 -1.86 -3.28 -8.67
C GLU A 177 -2.42 -2.28 -7.65
N VAL A 178 -3.12 -1.25 -8.14
CA VAL A 178 -3.70 -0.19 -7.30
C VAL A 178 -4.74 -0.76 -6.35
N GLY A 179 -5.65 -1.61 -6.83
CA GLY A 179 -6.67 -2.24 -6.01
C GLY A 179 -6.07 -3.08 -4.87
N LEU A 180 -5.04 -3.87 -5.18
CA LEU A 180 -4.38 -4.76 -4.23
C LEU A 180 -3.67 -3.99 -3.10
N TYR A 181 -2.74 -3.08 -3.43
CA TYR A 181 -1.98 -2.41 -2.37
C TYR A 181 -2.82 -1.38 -1.62
N SER A 182 -3.82 -0.76 -2.27
CA SER A 182 -4.70 0.20 -1.58
C SER A 182 -5.63 -0.50 -0.60
N THR A 183 -6.22 -1.64 -0.99
CA THR A 183 -7.06 -2.44 -0.10
C THR A 183 -6.25 -2.99 1.06
N PHE A 184 -5.09 -3.59 0.77
CA PHE A 184 -4.20 -4.07 1.82
C PHE A 184 -3.79 -2.92 2.75
N GLY A 185 -3.40 -1.76 2.20
CA GLY A 185 -3.04 -0.57 2.96
C GLY A 185 -4.16 -0.09 3.90
N ILE A 186 -5.41 -0.08 3.44
CA ILE A 186 -6.56 0.25 4.28
C ILE A 186 -6.73 -0.78 5.41
N ILE A 187 -6.63 -2.07 5.11
CA ILE A 187 -6.69 -3.16 6.10
C ILE A 187 -5.68 -2.93 7.22
N ILE A 188 -4.40 -2.84 6.89
CA ILE A 188 -3.35 -2.72 7.90
C ILE A 188 -3.39 -1.38 8.66
N THR A 189 -3.90 -0.31 8.05
CA THR A 189 -4.07 1.00 8.72
C THR A 189 -5.17 0.95 9.77
N GLN A 190 -6.20 0.15 9.54
CA GLN A 190 -7.34 -0.01 10.47
C GLN A 190 -7.14 -1.19 11.43
N SER A 191 -6.05 -1.94 11.31
CA SER A 191 -5.71 -3.06 12.19
C SER A 191 -5.06 -2.60 13.49
N SER A 192 -5.48 -3.23 14.59
CA SER A 192 -4.78 -3.15 15.87
C SER A 192 -3.30 -3.56 15.74
N PRO A 193 -2.42 -3.12 16.66
CA PRO A 193 -1.01 -3.50 16.63
C PRO A 193 -0.76 -5.01 16.56
N ALA A 194 -1.57 -5.81 17.28
CA ALA A 194 -1.45 -7.27 17.28
C ALA A 194 -1.72 -7.87 15.89
N ILE A 195 -2.82 -7.49 15.23
CA ILE A 195 -3.16 -7.97 13.89
C ILE A 195 -2.14 -7.47 12.86
N TYR A 196 -1.68 -6.23 13.00
CA TYR A 196 -0.66 -5.65 12.13
C TYR A 196 0.65 -6.46 12.18
N GLU A 197 1.14 -6.82 13.38
CA GLU A 197 2.37 -7.59 13.55
C GLU A 197 2.30 -8.97 12.87
N VAL A 198 1.18 -9.67 13.04
CA VAL A 198 0.94 -10.96 12.38
C VAL A 198 0.92 -10.81 10.86
N ALA A 199 0.23 -9.80 10.34
CA ALA A 199 0.18 -9.51 8.90
C ALA A 199 1.56 -9.16 8.34
N LEU A 200 2.35 -8.33 9.04
CA LEU A 200 3.69 -7.96 8.64
C LEU A 200 4.62 -9.18 8.61
N SER A 201 4.58 -10.02 9.63
CA SER A 201 5.38 -11.25 9.69
C SER A 201 5.05 -12.21 8.55
N LYS A 202 3.76 -12.35 8.20
CA LYS A 202 3.33 -13.16 7.06
C LYS A 202 3.81 -12.59 5.73
N LEU A 203 3.73 -11.27 5.54
CA LEU A 203 4.23 -10.60 4.34
C LEU A 203 5.75 -10.74 4.22
N GLN A 204 6.49 -10.55 5.32
CA GLN A 204 7.93 -10.75 5.37
C GLN A 204 8.30 -12.18 4.98
N THR A 205 7.60 -13.17 5.51
CA THR A 205 7.84 -14.58 5.18
C THR A 205 7.63 -14.84 3.70
N PHE A 206 6.56 -14.29 3.11
CA PHE A 206 6.26 -14.44 1.69
C PHE A 206 7.38 -13.84 0.81
N VAL A 207 7.74 -12.57 1.01
CA VAL A 207 8.73 -11.89 0.13
C VAL A 207 10.18 -12.34 0.36
N THR A 208 10.48 -12.99 1.47
CA THR A 208 11.84 -13.55 1.72
C THR A 208 11.99 -14.99 1.24
N SER A 209 10.89 -15.69 0.96
CA SER A 209 10.89 -17.08 0.48
C SER A 209 10.64 -17.22 -1.03
N HIS A 210 10.31 -16.13 -1.72
CA HIS A 210 9.99 -16.11 -3.15
C HIS A 210 10.87 -15.09 -3.87
N ILE A 211 11.32 -15.45 -5.08
CA ILE A 211 11.96 -14.52 -6.01
C ILE A 211 10.94 -14.22 -7.10
N LEU A 212 10.48 -12.98 -7.17
CA LEU A 212 9.45 -12.52 -8.12
C LEU A 212 10.07 -11.59 -9.16
N GLU A 213 9.54 -11.64 -10.39
CA GLU A 213 9.99 -10.75 -11.46
C GLU A 213 9.57 -9.29 -11.21
N ILE A 214 10.34 -8.33 -11.69
CA ILE A 214 10.22 -6.93 -11.25
C ILE A 214 9.09 -6.11 -11.90
N ASN A 215 8.47 -6.58 -12.98
CA ASN A 215 7.58 -5.77 -13.81
C ASN A 215 6.13 -5.81 -13.33
N VAL A 216 5.65 -6.97 -12.87
CA VAL A 216 4.26 -7.22 -12.48
C VAL A 216 4.20 -7.85 -11.08
N SER A 217 4.57 -9.12 -10.92
CA SER A 217 4.34 -9.85 -9.66
C SER A 217 5.17 -9.30 -8.50
N GLY A 218 6.46 -9.03 -8.75
CA GLY A 218 7.34 -8.39 -7.76
C GLY A 218 6.90 -6.97 -7.44
N LYS A 219 6.34 -6.24 -8.40
CA LYS A 219 5.80 -4.89 -8.18
C LYS A 219 4.58 -4.90 -7.27
N TYR A 220 3.71 -5.90 -7.40
CA TYR A 220 2.56 -6.05 -6.49
C TYR A 220 3.02 -6.33 -5.07
N ALA A 221 3.95 -7.27 -4.89
CA ALA A 221 4.52 -7.60 -3.58
C ALA A 221 5.27 -6.40 -2.96
N ALA A 222 6.08 -5.69 -3.74
CA ALA A 222 6.83 -4.53 -3.28
C ALA A 222 5.92 -3.39 -2.81
N ASN A 223 4.79 -3.16 -3.51
CA ASN A 223 3.81 -2.18 -3.09
C ASN A 223 3.06 -2.58 -1.79
N MET A 224 2.84 -3.88 -1.54
CA MET A 224 2.35 -4.33 -0.24
C MET A 224 3.36 -4.03 0.87
N CYS A 225 4.64 -4.31 0.64
CA CYS A 225 5.70 -3.99 1.61
C CYS A 225 5.81 -2.48 1.86
N ARG A 226 5.66 -1.66 0.83
CA ARG A 226 5.60 -0.19 0.95
C ARG A 226 4.50 0.25 1.90
N VAL A 227 3.26 -0.22 1.71
CA VAL A 227 2.17 0.25 2.56
C VAL A 227 2.34 -0.24 4.00
N ALA A 228 2.89 -1.45 4.21
CA ALA A 228 3.25 -1.93 5.54
C ALA A 228 4.27 -1.00 6.21
N SER A 229 5.40 -0.73 5.55
CA SER A 229 6.41 0.20 6.06
C SER A 229 5.90 1.63 6.23
N ARG A 230 4.90 2.07 5.47
CA ARG A 230 4.32 3.41 5.67
C ARG A 230 3.42 3.48 6.91
N VAL A 231 2.66 2.42 7.20
CA VAL A 231 1.72 2.39 8.33
C VAL A 231 2.43 2.29 9.67
N ASN A 232 3.45 1.43 9.78
CA ASN A 232 4.33 1.39 10.93
C ASN A 232 5.79 1.33 10.44
N PRO A 233 6.44 2.49 10.26
CA PRO A 233 7.81 2.60 9.75
C PRO A 233 8.83 1.87 10.61
N GLU A 234 8.68 1.87 11.93
CA GLU A 234 9.62 1.21 12.83
C GLU A 234 9.68 -0.31 12.57
N LEU A 235 8.53 -0.97 12.63
CA LEU A 235 8.44 -2.42 12.43
C LEU A 235 8.68 -2.80 10.96
N GLY A 236 8.10 -2.05 10.02
CA GLY A 236 8.21 -2.34 8.59
C GLY A 236 9.65 -2.21 8.08
N LEU A 237 10.35 -1.12 8.41
CA LEU A 237 11.76 -0.97 8.02
C LEU A 237 12.63 -2.04 8.67
N GLN A 238 12.39 -2.39 9.94
CA GLN A 238 13.10 -3.46 10.63
C GLN A 238 12.89 -4.83 9.96
N ALA A 239 11.69 -5.11 9.45
CA ALA A 239 11.37 -6.37 8.79
C ALA A 239 12.08 -6.52 7.43
N PHE A 240 12.16 -5.46 6.63
CA PHE A 240 12.62 -5.55 5.24
C PHE A 240 14.05 -5.05 5.01
N VAL A 241 14.40 -3.85 5.50
CA VAL A 241 15.64 -3.16 5.09
C VAL A 241 16.91 -3.95 5.43
N PRO A 242 17.10 -4.48 6.66
CA PRO A 242 18.31 -5.23 7.00
C PRO A 242 18.55 -6.46 6.11
N HIS A 243 17.49 -7.23 5.86
CA HIS A 243 17.55 -8.46 5.09
C HIS A 243 17.94 -8.18 3.64
N PHE A 244 17.16 -7.35 2.94
CA PHE A 244 17.40 -7.06 1.53
C PHE A 244 18.66 -6.23 1.31
N SER A 245 19.03 -5.33 2.23
CA SER A 245 20.31 -4.61 2.13
C SER A 245 21.51 -5.56 2.23
N LYS A 246 21.47 -6.51 3.16
CA LYS A 246 22.54 -7.51 3.29
C LYS A 246 22.64 -8.37 2.03
N LEU A 247 21.49 -8.79 1.49
CA LEU A 247 21.42 -9.59 0.28
C LEU A 247 22.01 -8.85 -0.93
N VAL A 248 21.59 -7.60 -1.17
CA VAL A 248 22.15 -6.78 -2.27
C VAL A 248 23.65 -6.58 -2.10
N LEU A 249 24.13 -6.25 -0.89
CA LEU A 249 25.55 -6.05 -0.66
C LEU A 249 26.37 -7.33 -0.87
N ALA A 250 25.82 -8.50 -0.57
CA ALA A 250 26.46 -9.78 -0.83
C ALA A 250 26.47 -10.12 -2.34
N LEU A 251 25.33 -9.95 -3.02
CA LEU A 251 25.21 -10.22 -4.46
C LEU A 251 26.04 -9.25 -5.31
N THR A 252 26.30 -8.05 -4.80
CA THR A 252 27.11 -7.03 -5.49
C THR A 252 28.59 -7.06 -5.10
N GLU A 253 29.07 -8.04 -4.33
CA GLU A 253 30.45 -8.09 -3.82
C GLU A 253 31.50 -8.15 -4.94
N SER A 254 31.21 -8.87 -6.02
CA SER A 254 32.07 -8.96 -7.20
C SER A 254 32.09 -7.65 -8.01
N GLU A 255 33.28 -7.13 -8.32
CA GLU A 255 33.44 -5.93 -9.15
C GLU A 255 33.04 -6.16 -10.62
N ASP A 256 33.07 -7.41 -11.09
CA ASP A 256 32.72 -7.75 -12.47
C ASP A 256 31.23 -7.51 -12.78
N LEU A 257 30.37 -7.60 -11.76
CA LEU A 257 28.92 -7.42 -11.86
C LEU A 257 28.55 -6.03 -12.42
N VAL A 258 29.38 -5.01 -12.16
CA VAL A 258 29.13 -3.64 -12.61
C VAL A 258 29.00 -3.56 -14.14
N ASN A 259 29.69 -4.44 -14.85
CA ASN A 259 29.73 -4.47 -16.31
C ASN A 259 28.75 -5.47 -16.94
N GLU A 260 27.98 -6.21 -16.14
CA GLU A 260 26.99 -7.16 -16.62
C GLU A 260 25.75 -6.46 -17.17
N GLU A 261 25.25 -6.96 -18.30
CA GLU A 261 24.04 -6.42 -18.96
C GLU A 261 22.76 -7.00 -18.36
N LYS A 262 22.83 -8.24 -17.87
CA LYS A 262 21.74 -8.93 -17.20
C LYS A 262 22.17 -9.25 -15.79
N LEU A 263 21.36 -8.84 -14.82
CA LEU A 263 21.56 -9.15 -13.41
C LEU A 263 20.70 -10.34 -13.00
N ASP A 264 21.06 -10.94 -11.87
CA ASP A 264 20.26 -11.98 -11.24
C ASP A 264 18.90 -11.44 -10.76
N ASP A 265 17.86 -12.26 -10.89
CA ASP A 265 16.49 -11.88 -10.55
C ASP A 265 16.34 -11.64 -9.04
N GLU A 266 17.12 -12.34 -8.20
CA GLU A 266 17.16 -12.13 -6.76
C GLU A 266 17.68 -10.72 -6.41
N LEU A 267 18.72 -10.24 -7.12
CA LEU A 267 19.26 -8.89 -6.95
C LEU A 267 18.24 -7.83 -7.38
N LEU A 268 17.62 -8.01 -8.55
CA LEU A 268 16.62 -7.08 -9.08
C LEU A 268 15.39 -7.00 -8.17
N PHE A 269 14.89 -8.15 -7.70
CA PHE A 269 13.76 -8.20 -6.77
C PHE A 269 14.10 -7.54 -5.43
N SER A 270 15.30 -7.79 -4.89
CA SER A 270 15.76 -7.16 -3.65
C SER A 270 15.85 -5.64 -3.76
N LEU A 271 16.38 -5.13 -4.88
CA LEU A 271 16.41 -3.69 -5.18
C LEU A 271 15.00 -3.10 -5.32
N LEU A 272 14.08 -3.84 -5.94
CA LEU A 272 12.68 -3.42 -6.07
C LEU A 272 12.02 -3.29 -4.70
N ILE A 273 12.13 -4.29 -3.83
CA ILE A 273 11.58 -4.21 -2.46
C ILE A 273 12.15 -3.00 -1.72
N LEU A 274 13.49 -2.82 -1.74
CA LEU A 274 14.15 -1.68 -1.12
C LEU A 274 13.69 -0.33 -1.68
N SER A 275 13.47 -0.23 -2.99
CA SER A 275 13.01 1.01 -3.63
C SER A 275 11.61 1.43 -3.19
N GLU A 276 10.81 0.48 -2.72
CA GLU A 276 9.43 0.71 -2.29
C GLU A 276 9.29 0.86 -0.76
N VAL A 277 10.03 0.08 0.04
CA VAL A 277 9.89 0.12 1.52
C VAL A 277 10.42 1.40 2.18
N ILE A 278 11.32 2.12 1.52
CA ILE A 278 11.87 3.40 2.02
C ILE A 278 10.88 4.57 1.92
N ARG A 279 9.73 4.37 1.25
CA ARG A 279 8.68 5.38 1.05
C ARG A 279 7.77 5.46 2.28
N CYS A 280 8.37 5.83 3.40
CA CYS A 280 7.79 5.87 4.74
C CYS A 280 8.19 7.17 5.45
N ASP A 281 7.99 7.24 6.77
CA ASP A 281 8.41 8.37 7.60
C ASP A 281 9.95 8.51 7.63
N GLY A 282 10.43 9.70 7.28
CA GLY A 282 11.86 10.03 7.21
C GLY A 282 12.59 9.88 8.53
N HIS A 283 11.89 10.10 9.65
CA HIS A 283 12.50 10.07 10.97
C HIS A 283 13.04 8.68 11.28
N TYR A 284 12.27 7.64 10.94
CA TYR A 284 12.65 6.25 11.12
C TYR A 284 13.65 5.79 10.06
N LEU A 285 13.57 6.34 8.84
CA LEU A 285 14.47 5.99 7.75
C LEU A 285 15.92 6.42 8.04
N LEU A 286 16.13 7.51 8.77
CA LEU A 286 17.46 8.00 9.18
C LEU A 286 18.33 6.91 9.83
N LYS A 287 17.73 5.99 10.59
CA LYS A 287 18.43 4.86 11.24
C LYS A 287 19.16 3.97 10.22
N TYR A 288 18.68 3.93 8.97
CA TYR A 288 19.19 3.10 7.89
C TYR A 288 19.99 3.88 6.84
N GLN A 289 20.27 5.17 7.07
CA GLN A 289 21.01 6.04 6.16
C GLN A 289 22.32 5.42 5.66
N SER A 290 23.13 4.87 6.58
CA SER A 290 24.41 4.22 6.25
C SER A 290 24.23 3.01 5.33
N ASN A 291 23.18 2.20 5.56
CA ASN A 291 22.85 1.06 4.71
C ASN A 291 22.49 1.52 3.30
N ILE A 292 21.65 2.55 3.19
CA ILE A 292 21.20 3.12 1.92
C ILE A 292 22.39 3.69 1.14
N GLU A 293 23.28 4.43 1.79
CA GLU A 293 24.48 4.98 1.14
C GLU A 293 25.37 3.89 0.56
N ARG A 294 25.65 2.83 1.33
CA ARG A 294 26.44 1.68 0.85
C ARG A 294 25.77 0.95 -0.30
N LEU A 295 24.44 0.84 -0.26
CA LEU A 295 23.64 0.27 -1.34
C LEU A 295 23.80 1.06 -2.63
N LEU A 296 23.63 2.39 -2.55
CA LEU A 296 23.72 3.30 -3.69
C LEU A 296 25.11 3.33 -4.30
N GLU A 297 26.17 3.30 -3.48
CA GLU A 297 27.57 3.19 -3.94
C GLU A 297 27.81 1.99 -4.86
N ARG A 298 27.15 0.85 -4.57
CA ARG A 298 27.33 -0.38 -5.35
C ARG A 298 26.42 -0.48 -6.57
N THR A 299 25.29 0.25 -6.57
CA THR A 299 24.17 -0.05 -7.49
C THR A 299 23.88 1.05 -8.50
N LEU A 300 24.21 2.33 -8.21
CA LEU A 300 23.93 3.45 -9.12
C LEU A 300 24.68 3.36 -10.45
N HIS A 301 25.84 2.71 -10.45
CA HIS A 301 26.73 2.61 -11.62
C HIS A 301 26.69 1.25 -12.31
N LEU A 302 25.71 0.39 -12.00
CA LEU A 302 25.48 -0.86 -12.72
C LEU A 302 25.23 -0.58 -14.22
N LYS A 303 25.74 -1.43 -15.11
CA LYS A 303 25.48 -1.33 -16.56
C LYS A 303 24.06 -1.74 -16.92
N CYS A 304 23.53 -2.76 -16.25
CA CYS A 304 22.16 -3.22 -16.41
C CYS A 304 21.14 -2.09 -16.17
N LYS A 305 20.23 -1.90 -17.13
CA LYS A 305 19.23 -0.82 -17.15
C LYS A 305 18.32 -0.85 -15.93
N ASP A 306 17.80 -2.03 -15.60
CA ASP A 306 16.84 -2.18 -14.51
C ASP A 306 17.52 -2.01 -13.15
N GLY A 307 18.74 -2.53 -13.01
CA GLY A 307 19.55 -2.38 -11.79
C GLY A 307 19.79 -0.91 -11.43
N TYR A 308 20.38 -0.11 -12.33
CA TYR A 308 20.65 1.30 -12.01
C TYR A 308 19.36 2.13 -11.92
N ARG A 309 18.29 1.79 -12.65
CA ARG A 309 16.99 2.47 -12.54
C ARG A 309 16.39 2.28 -11.16
N LEU A 310 16.38 1.05 -10.63
CA LEU A 310 15.93 0.77 -9.27
C LEU A 310 16.80 1.48 -8.22
N ALA A 311 18.12 1.52 -8.41
CA ALA A 311 19.02 2.29 -7.55
C ALA A 311 18.71 3.80 -7.59
N CYS A 312 18.43 4.36 -8.78
CA CYS A 312 18.01 5.74 -8.93
C CYS A 312 16.64 5.99 -8.25
N CYS A 313 15.71 5.04 -8.30
CA CYS A 313 14.46 5.10 -7.56
C CYS A 313 14.71 5.14 -6.05
N ILE A 314 15.62 4.31 -5.52
CA ILE A 314 16.04 4.34 -4.11
C ILE A 314 16.54 5.74 -3.74
N LEU A 315 17.44 6.32 -4.53
CA LEU A 315 17.97 7.67 -4.29
C LEU A 315 16.85 8.73 -4.31
N ASN A 316 16.00 8.71 -5.33
CA ASN A 316 14.88 9.65 -5.50
C ASN A 316 13.93 9.61 -4.30
N TRP A 317 13.46 8.41 -3.94
CA TRP A 317 12.52 8.26 -2.84
C TRP A 317 13.14 8.54 -1.47
N THR A 318 14.40 8.17 -1.25
CA THR A 318 15.12 8.54 -0.01
C THR A 318 15.16 10.06 0.15
N LEU A 319 15.51 10.78 -0.92
CA LEU A 319 15.52 12.24 -0.90
C LEU A 319 14.12 12.81 -0.66
N LYS A 320 13.08 12.32 -1.36
CA LYS A 320 11.69 12.77 -1.16
C LYS A 320 11.22 12.57 0.27
N THR A 321 11.48 11.41 0.84
CA THR A 321 11.11 11.08 2.21
C THR A 321 11.67 12.10 3.21
N TYR A 322 12.91 12.58 3.00
CA TYR A 322 13.54 13.58 3.86
C TYR A 322 13.12 15.02 3.60
N VAL A 323 12.68 15.38 2.39
CA VAL A 323 12.42 16.79 2.04
C VAL A 323 10.93 17.15 1.92
N GLN A 324 10.04 16.17 1.81
CA GLN A 324 8.61 16.41 1.60
C GLN A 324 7.82 16.51 2.90
N CYS A 325 6.81 17.36 2.90
CA CYS A 325 5.75 17.34 3.92
C CYS A 325 4.62 16.41 3.46
N TYR A 326 4.20 15.47 4.31
CA TYR A 326 3.15 14.50 4.00
C TYR A 326 2.41 14.05 5.28
N PRO A 327 1.15 13.57 5.19
CA PRO A 327 0.43 13.05 6.36
C PRO A 327 1.04 11.74 6.86
N LEU A 328 1.09 11.57 8.17
CA LEU A 328 1.61 10.36 8.85
C LEU A 328 0.51 9.35 9.18
N GLU A 329 -0.63 9.83 9.66
CA GLU A 329 -1.74 8.98 10.11
C GLU A 329 -2.93 9.12 9.17
N THR A 330 -3.43 7.99 8.66
CA THR A 330 -4.61 7.92 7.78
C THR A 330 -5.67 6.95 8.31
N CYS A 331 -5.64 6.66 9.62
CA CYS A 331 -6.65 5.84 10.26
C CYS A 331 -8.01 6.56 10.26
N SER A 332 -9.09 5.80 10.43
CA SER A 332 -10.45 6.37 10.45
C SER A 332 -10.68 7.28 11.66
N ILE A 333 -9.87 7.09 12.71
CA ILE A 333 -9.92 7.78 13.99
C ILE A 333 -8.51 8.17 14.39
N SER A 334 -8.36 9.34 15.01
CA SER A 334 -7.08 9.81 15.55
C SER A 334 -6.70 9.03 16.82
N ASN A 335 -5.46 8.53 16.88
CA ASN A 335 -4.90 7.79 18.03
C ASN A 335 -5.77 6.61 18.51
N PRO A 336 -6.27 5.74 17.61
CA PRO A 336 -7.33 4.78 17.90
C PRO A 336 -6.96 3.84 19.06
N TRP A 337 -5.73 3.34 19.06
CA TRP A 337 -5.25 2.30 19.98
C TRP A 337 -4.97 2.78 21.41
N SER A 338 -5.12 4.07 21.67
CA SER A 338 -4.90 4.67 23.00
C SER A 338 -6.19 5.09 23.71
N ARG A 339 -7.35 4.93 23.04
CA ARG A 339 -8.62 5.48 23.52
C ARG A 339 -9.26 4.64 24.63
N TYR A 340 -9.15 3.32 24.53
CA TYR A 340 -9.81 2.39 25.44
C TYR A 340 -8.81 1.38 26.01
N GLY A 341 -8.93 1.12 27.32
CA GLY A 341 -8.23 0.05 27.99
C GLY A 341 -8.91 -1.31 27.79
N SER A 342 -8.34 -2.35 28.41
CA SER A 342 -8.87 -3.72 28.32
C SER A 342 -10.30 -3.88 28.86
N GLU A 343 -10.72 -3.04 29.80
CA GLU A 343 -12.06 -3.07 30.41
C GLU A 343 -13.14 -2.44 29.50
N GLU A 344 -12.75 -1.58 28.55
CA GLU A 344 -13.64 -0.83 27.66
C GLU A 344 -13.51 -1.26 26.20
N LEU A 345 -12.98 -2.46 25.95
CA LEU A 345 -12.68 -2.95 24.60
C LEU A 345 -13.91 -2.98 23.67
N HIS A 346 -15.11 -3.20 24.21
CA HIS A 346 -16.37 -3.14 23.44
C HIS A 346 -16.64 -1.76 22.81
N ARG A 347 -16.07 -0.68 23.35
CA ARG A 347 -16.28 0.70 22.87
C ARG A 347 -15.60 1.00 21.54
N TYR A 348 -14.68 0.14 21.08
CA TYR A 348 -14.17 0.22 19.71
C TYR A 348 -15.28 0.01 18.66
N LEU A 349 -16.41 -0.59 19.02
CA LEU A 349 -17.59 -0.70 18.14
C LEU A 349 -18.37 0.61 18.01
N ASP A 350 -18.34 1.48 19.03
CA ASP A 350 -18.97 2.81 18.97
C ASP A 350 -18.30 3.70 17.91
N ASP A 351 -17.02 3.44 17.69
CA ASP A 351 -16.13 4.13 16.77
C ASP A 351 -16.37 3.75 15.29
N TRP A 352 -17.19 2.73 15.00
CA TRP A 352 -17.49 2.31 13.64
C TRP A 352 -18.37 3.30 12.89
N GLY A 353 -17.94 3.68 11.69
CA GLY A 353 -18.69 4.56 10.78
C GLY A 353 -18.83 6.00 11.23
N ILE A 354 -18.12 6.42 12.31
CA ILE A 354 -18.14 7.80 12.78
C ILE A 354 -17.59 8.74 11.68
N PRO A 355 -18.29 9.84 11.35
CA PRO A 355 -17.75 10.86 10.46
C PRO A 355 -16.64 11.67 11.15
N GLY A 356 -15.58 12.00 10.41
CA GLY A 356 -14.53 12.89 10.92
C GLY A 356 -15.03 14.32 11.20
N ASP A 357 -14.38 15.00 12.14
CA ASP A 357 -14.63 16.41 12.43
C ASP A 357 -13.63 17.29 11.67
N ILE A 358 -14.12 18.03 10.67
CA ILE A 358 -13.31 18.94 9.83
C ILE A 358 -12.59 20.00 10.67
N ASN A 359 -13.17 20.42 11.80
CA ASN A 359 -12.58 21.44 12.66
C ASN A 359 -11.54 20.88 13.63
N ASN A 360 -11.55 19.56 13.85
CA ASN A 360 -10.68 18.89 14.81
C ASN A 360 -10.13 17.57 14.25
N LEU A 361 -9.44 17.65 13.11
CA LEU A 361 -8.87 16.46 12.43
C LEU A 361 -7.65 15.87 13.14
N ASP A 362 -6.96 16.66 13.99
CA ASP A 362 -5.66 16.29 14.61
C ASP A 362 -4.67 15.67 13.60
N MET A 363 -4.60 16.25 12.39
CA MET A 363 -3.79 15.70 11.30
C MET A 363 -2.31 15.83 11.62
N LYS A 364 -1.66 14.69 11.85
CA LYS A 364 -0.20 14.62 12.00
C LYS A 364 0.46 14.61 10.64
N CYS A 365 1.37 15.55 10.43
CA CYS A 365 2.18 15.63 9.22
C CYS A 365 3.67 15.50 9.56
N HIS A 366 4.37 14.81 8.68
CA HIS A 366 5.80 14.88 8.59
C HIS A 366 6.22 16.29 8.17
N ILE A 367 7.16 16.86 8.91
CA ILE A 367 7.82 18.12 8.58
C ILE A 367 9.32 17.82 8.62
N PRO A 368 10.06 18.06 7.52
CA PRO A 368 11.49 17.80 7.45
C PRO A 368 12.29 18.37 8.63
N SER A 369 12.99 17.50 9.36
CA SER A 369 13.88 17.88 10.44
C SER A 369 15.22 18.38 9.91
N ASN A 370 16.00 19.05 10.76
CA ASN A 370 17.37 19.47 10.39
C ASN A 370 18.28 18.25 10.12
N GLU A 371 18.09 17.14 10.85
CA GLU A 371 18.84 15.91 10.59
C GLU A 371 18.51 15.32 9.22
N GLU A 372 17.22 15.30 8.83
CA GLU A 372 16.77 14.80 7.53
C GLU A 372 17.28 15.66 6.38
N LEU A 373 17.20 16.98 6.52
CA LEU A 373 17.75 17.91 5.53
C LEU A 373 19.28 17.77 5.39
N ALA A 374 19.99 17.54 6.50
CA ALA A 374 21.42 17.27 6.48
C ALA A 374 21.74 15.94 5.79
N ALA A 375 20.96 14.88 6.05
CA ALA A 375 21.09 13.59 5.38
C ALA A 375 20.83 13.70 3.87
N ALA A 376 19.77 14.41 3.47
CA ALA A 376 19.48 14.68 2.06
C ALA A 376 20.62 15.45 1.38
N ARG A 377 21.18 16.47 2.05
CA ARG A 377 22.34 17.21 1.54
C ARG A 377 23.57 16.31 1.37
N SER A 378 23.87 15.46 2.35
CA SER A 378 24.98 14.49 2.28
C SER A 378 24.84 13.58 1.05
N LEU A 379 23.64 13.05 0.79
CA LEU A 379 23.36 12.22 -0.38
C LEU A 379 23.57 12.97 -1.71
N LEU A 380 23.15 14.24 -1.79
CA LEU A 380 23.38 15.06 -2.98
C LEU A 380 24.86 15.35 -3.19
N GLU A 381 25.59 15.73 -2.14
CA GLU A 381 27.03 15.97 -2.23
C GLU A 381 27.79 14.72 -2.69
N LYS A 382 27.36 13.54 -2.23
CA LYS A 382 27.99 12.26 -2.53
C LYS A 382 27.66 11.69 -3.92
N PHE A 383 26.40 11.80 -4.37
CA PHE A 383 25.95 11.14 -5.60
C PHE A 383 25.61 12.08 -6.75
N LEU A 384 25.17 13.32 -6.49
CA LEU A 384 24.84 14.28 -7.53
C LEU A 384 26.07 15.05 -8.02
N ILE A 385 26.88 15.61 -7.11
CA ILE A 385 28.02 16.47 -7.48
C ILE A 385 29.04 15.76 -8.38
N PRO A 386 29.49 14.51 -8.09
CA PRO A 386 30.45 13.84 -8.95
C PRO A 386 29.93 13.62 -10.38
N GLU A 387 28.63 13.32 -10.52
CA GLU A 387 28.01 13.14 -11.84
C GLU A 387 27.89 14.47 -12.61
N LEU A 388 27.61 15.57 -11.93
CA LEU A 388 27.61 16.91 -12.55
C LEU A 388 28.99 17.30 -13.06
N VAL A 389 30.05 17.09 -12.26
CA VAL A 389 31.44 17.36 -12.65
C VAL A 389 31.81 16.52 -13.87
N LYS A 390 31.52 15.22 -13.82
CA LYS A 390 31.78 14.28 -14.93
C LYS A 390 31.07 14.71 -16.21
N LEU A 391 29.79 15.10 -16.13
CA LEU A 391 29.03 15.58 -17.29
C LEU A 391 29.56 16.92 -17.82
N GLN A 392 30.02 17.82 -16.95
CA GLN A 392 30.63 19.09 -17.34
C GLN A 392 31.97 18.88 -18.07
N GLU A 393 32.79 17.95 -17.61
CA GLU A 393 34.05 17.59 -18.28
C GLU A 393 33.80 16.95 -19.64
N TRP A 394 32.78 16.09 -19.74
CA TRP A 394 32.34 15.50 -21.00
C TRP A 394 31.81 16.55 -21.98
N ALA A 395 30.95 17.47 -21.52
CA ALA A 395 30.45 18.59 -22.33
C ALA A 395 31.57 19.53 -22.81
N SER A 396 32.62 19.69 -21.99
CA SER A 396 33.82 20.47 -22.31
C SER A 396 34.83 19.72 -23.19
N LYS A 397 34.53 18.48 -23.61
CA LYS A 397 35.42 17.60 -24.38
C LYS A 397 36.75 17.27 -23.69
N LYS A 398 36.82 17.35 -22.36
CA LYS A 398 38.00 16.95 -21.57
C LYS A 398 38.10 15.43 -21.44
N ILE A 399 36.95 14.76 -21.38
CA ILE A 399 36.82 13.30 -21.32
C ILE A 399 35.90 12.79 -22.42
N VAL A 400 36.07 11.53 -22.81
CA VAL A 400 35.20 10.83 -23.76
C VAL A 400 34.40 9.78 -23.00
N LEU A 401 33.07 9.85 -23.09
CA LEU A 401 32.14 8.91 -22.46
C LEU A 401 31.27 8.26 -23.53
N SER A 402 30.91 6.99 -23.34
CA SER A 402 29.91 6.33 -24.18
C SER A 402 28.51 6.91 -23.94
N ARG A 403 27.61 6.74 -24.91
CA ARG A 403 26.21 7.17 -24.81
C ARG A 403 25.52 6.58 -23.57
N ASP A 404 25.79 5.32 -23.24
CA ASP A 404 25.15 4.64 -22.11
C ASP A 404 25.62 5.19 -20.76
N ILE A 405 26.92 5.50 -20.64
CA ILE A 405 27.46 6.12 -19.42
C ILE A 405 26.85 7.51 -19.23
N VAL A 406 26.76 8.32 -20.29
CA VAL A 406 26.14 9.65 -20.23
C VAL A 406 24.67 9.54 -19.84
N HIS A 407 23.93 8.60 -20.45
CA HIS A 407 22.52 8.38 -20.13
C HIS A 407 22.32 7.97 -18.67
N ARG A 408 23.15 7.08 -18.14
CA ARG A 408 23.12 6.67 -16.73
C ARG A 408 23.43 7.86 -15.79
N SER A 409 24.50 8.60 -16.06
CA SER A 409 24.86 9.82 -15.30
C SER A 409 23.71 10.84 -15.29
N LEU A 410 23.05 11.06 -16.43
CA LEU A 410 21.88 11.94 -16.50
C LEU A 410 20.68 11.41 -15.71
N ASN A 411 20.46 10.09 -15.67
CA ASN A 411 19.39 9.50 -14.86
C ASN A 411 19.63 9.69 -13.35
N ILE A 412 20.88 9.57 -12.89
CA ILE A 412 21.24 9.85 -11.50
C ILE A 412 20.93 11.32 -11.19
N VAL A 413 21.42 12.25 -12.03
CA VAL A 413 21.17 13.69 -11.86
C VAL A 413 19.67 14.00 -11.82
N LEU A 414 18.90 13.48 -12.78
CA LEU A 414 17.46 13.68 -12.85
C LEU A 414 16.76 13.21 -11.56
N ASN A 415 17.06 12.00 -11.09
CA ASN A 415 16.44 11.44 -9.90
C ASN A 415 16.84 12.16 -8.62
N SER A 416 18.09 12.63 -8.52
CA SER A 416 18.52 13.49 -7.42
C SER A 416 17.76 14.82 -7.39
N LEU A 417 17.59 15.48 -8.55
CA LEU A 417 16.88 16.75 -8.64
C LEU A 417 15.39 16.60 -8.37
N LEU A 418 14.74 15.57 -8.93
CA LEU A 418 13.33 15.28 -8.64
C LEU A 418 13.13 14.93 -7.17
N GLY A 419 14.07 14.19 -6.59
CA GLY A 419 14.06 13.77 -5.20
C GLY A 419 14.15 14.93 -4.22
N ALA A 420 15.08 15.86 -4.46
CA ALA A 420 15.35 17.01 -3.61
C ALA A 420 14.59 18.29 -4.03
N SER A 421 13.62 18.19 -4.93
CA SER A 421 12.98 19.34 -5.60
C SER A 421 12.42 20.42 -4.65
N LEU A 422 11.91 20.04 -3.48
CA LEU A 422 11.38 21.00 -2.50
C LEU A 422 12.45 21.73 -1.67
N SER A 423 13.68 21.21 -1.62
CA SER A 423 14.80 21.82 -0.90
C SER A 423 15.71 22.65 -1.80
N LEU A 424 15.58 22.51 -3.12
CA LEU A 424 16.38 23.26 -4.09
C LEU A 424 15.74 24.63 -4.36
N PRO A 425 16.54 25.71 -4.44
CA PRO A 425 16.00 27.02 -4.79
C PRO A 425 15.43 27.01 -6.20
N MET A 426 14.36 27.76 -6.40
CA MET A 426 13.84 28.04 -7.74
C MET A 426 14.92 28.73 -8.57
N TRP A 427 15.01 28.38 -9.85
CA TRP A 427 15.93 29.05 -10.76
C TRP A 427 15.59 30.55 -10.79
N PRO A 428 16.55 31.45 -10.53
CA PRO A 428 16.31 32.88 -10.64
C PRO A 428 16.12 33.21 -12.12
N GLY A 429 14.86 33.18 -12.59
CA GLY A 429 14.50 33.62 -13.92
C GLY A 429 14.57 35.15 -14.04
N GLU A 430 14.70 35.66 -15.26
CA GLU A 430 14.32 37.04 -15.53
C GLU A 430 12.82 37.20 -15.19
N GLN A 431 12.47 38.20 -14.37
CA GLN A 431 11.07 38.55 -14.17
C GLN A 431 10.47 38.85 -15.55
N LEU A 432 9.53 38.01 -15.99
CA LEU A 432 8.66 38.34 -17.11
C LEU A 432 7.79 39.53 -16.66
N LEU A 433 8.26 40.73 -16.95
CA LEU A 433 7.56 42.01 -16.76
C LEU A 433 6.37 42.14 -17.72
#